data_AF-A0A938H9K0-F1
#
_entry.id   AF-A0A938H9K0-F1
#
_cell.length_a   1.000
_cell.length_b   1.000
_cell.length_c   1.000
_cell.angle_alpha   90.00
_cell.angle_beta   90.00
_cell.angle_gamma   90.00
#
_symmetry.space_group_name_H-M   'P 1'
#
loop_
_entity.id
_entity.type
_entity.pdbx_description
1 polymer ?
#
loop_
_entity_poly.entity_id
_entity_poly.type
_entity_poly.pdbx_seq_one_letter_code
_entity_poly.pdbx_strand_id
1 'polypeptide(L)'
;MKIIFKIPAWFGSISIFLLLKLLELGSSGLFAQTAQEWRHINRYAPLQPYVPENILVDRSPLSLLRNTGGLNPDRYTPYRQDPADLTDWEEYYRLFYYGAYTTSNLMRLRPEGMDDYADSIRYAGQMHLPSIQRVPVMDLQLRLMNLRHREIADSAMDKGLLIYDTLADRLMLALAPRRLRDTLWFPSGTLPPYVVMDTLYTPDTAEVLGGWSVHRHFVQAVLDRAILYGTRANQVLRLMVPPSFWVSNDPGSYAQVDMGDGLGWRRVWPGQILQWQYTHFGHKTVKVRWVQANGLVLGDQVSQIPLQWAEMRWGAPDRILYSGPTACRSQSAGPMGKAVAFLKRSRYTPYGLREPVVVVEGFEGGVWVNGSNEDVPGNHQGYGDIHWASVSSGAFPERYSQLADLPMLLDSLERQGFDLVFVDFQSNHASVEKNAEALISLLEQIKRICDSTRASAGLTPLTAPLHVVGASMGGLIARVALRQMELSGCCHGVSSFGTLSTPHRGANLPLSAQNALADGVLRGNLMGRMERHR
;
A
#
# COMPACT_ATOMS: atom_id res chain seq x y z
N MET A 1 22.80 24.88 -42.71
CA MET A 1 23.59 24.67 -43.93
C MET A 1 24.26 23.30 -43.81
N LYS A 2 23.79 22.33 -44.60
CA LYS A 2 24.32 20.96 -44.70
C LYS A 2 25.70 21.00 -45.35
N ILE A 3 26.66 20.22 -44.86
CA ILE A 3 27.54 19.43 -45.74
C ILE A 3 27.66 18.02 -45.18
N ILE A 4 27.37 17.08 -46.08
CA ILE A 4 27.35 15.63 -46.01
C ILE A 4 28.52 15.16 -46.88
N PHE A 5 29.25 14.10 -46.50
CA PHE A 5 29.77 13.04 -47.40
C PHE A 5 30.31 11.89 -46.53
N LYS A 6 30.37 10.62 -46.95
CA LYS A 6 29.47 9.66 -47.61
C LYS A 6 30.17 8.29 -47.44
N ILE A 7 29.38 7.23 -47.39
CA ILE A 7 29.69 5.82 -47.03
C ILE A 7 30.26 5.05 -48.25
N PRO A 8 30.91 3.85 -48.12
CA PRO A 8 30.22 2.55 -48.35
C PRO A 8 30.67 1.38 -47.41
N ALA A 9 29.78 0.52 -46.88
CA ALA A 9 29.25 -0.78 -47.41
C ALA A 9 30.30 -1.94 -47.36
N TRP A 10 30.09 -3.20 -46.94
CA TRP A 10 28.94 -4.13 -46.80
C TRP A 10 29.52 -5.43 -46.13
N PHE A 11 28.90 -6.10 -45.14
CA PHE A 11 27.95 -7.25 -45.15
C PHE A 11 27.65 -7.53 -43.65
N GLY A 12 26.45 -7.86 -43.14
CA GLY A 12 25.23 -8.43 -43.73
C GLY A 12 23.96 -8.17 -42.90
N SER A 13 22.96 -7.58 -43.57
CA SER A 13 21.58 -8.08 -43.83
C SER A 13 21.09 -9.34 -43.05
N ILE A 14 19.85 -9.54 -42.59
CA ILE A 14 18.51 -8.92 -42.74
C ILE A 14 17.59 -9.59 -41.70
N SER A 15 16.74 -8.84 -40.99
CA SER A 15 15.28 -9.11 -40.82
C SER A 15 14.64 -8.22 -39.75
N ILE A 16 14.55 -6.93 -40.07
CA ILE A 16 13.37 -6.13 -39.72
C ILE A 16 12.28 -6.61 -40.67
N PHE A 17 11.61 -7.72 -40.33
CA PHE A 17 10.50 -8.25 -41.12
C PHE A 17 9.54 -9.12 -40.29
N LEU A 18 9.38 -8.88 -38.98
CA LEU A 18 8.29 -9.51 -38.23
C LEU A 18 7.79 -8.66 -37.05
N LEU A 19 7.78 -7.34 -37.21
CA LEU A 19 7.07 -6.43 -36.30
C LEU A 19 5.58 -6.27 -36.68
N LEU A 20 5.06 -6.91 -37.75
CA LEU A 20 3.81 -6.45 -38.38
C LEU A 20 2.97 -7.51 -39.12
N LYS A 21 3.05 -8.79 -38.74
CA LYS A 21 1.89 -9.68 -38.85
C LYS A 21 1.38 -9.92 -37.42
N LEU A 22 0.51 -9.03 -36.93
CA LEU A 22 -0.94 -9.27 -36.96
C LEU A 22 -1.24 -10.63 -36.34
N LEU A 23 -1.73 -10.65 -35.10
CA LEU A 23 -3.18 -10.78 -34.92
C LEU A 23 -3.70 -11.92 -35.79
N GLU A 24 -3.66 -13.14 -35.25
CA GLU A 24 -4.52 -14.29 -35.58
C GLU A 24 -3.91 -15.51 -34.86
N LEU A 25 -4.46 -16.08 -33.78
CA LEU A 25 -5.82 -16.07 -33.24
C LEU A 25 -5.75 -16.10 -31.70
N GLY A 26 -6.69 -15.41 -31.05
CA GLY A 26 -6.55 -14.88 -29.68
C GLY A 26 -6.27 -15.87 -28.55
N SER A 27 -5.32 -15.50 -27.69
CA SER A 27 -5.36 -15.76 -26.24
C SER A 27 -4.45 -14.77 -25.53
N SER A 28 -5.02 -13.95 -24.65
CA SER A 28 -4.35 -13.00 -23.76
C SER A 28 -3.39 -13.72 -22.79
N GLY A 29 -2.08 -13.72 -23.09
CA GLY A 29 -1.04 -14.29 -22.23
C GLY A 29 -0.53 -13.32 -21.17
N LEU A 30 -0.54 -13.73 -19.91
CA LEU A 30 -0.04 -13.00 -18.73
C LEU A 30 1.50 -12.92 -18.71
N PHE A 31 2.03 -11.75 -18.35
CA PHE A 31 3.48 -11.48 -18.28
C PHE A 31 4.03 -11.81 -16.89
N ALA A 32 5.00 -12.71 -16.83
CA ALA A 32 5.84 -12.98 -15.67
C ALA A 32 6.91 -11.88 -15.49
N GLN A 33 7.35 -11.61 -14.26
CA GLN A 33 8.39 -10.61 -13.96
C GLN A 33 9.80 -11.15 -14.25
N THR A 34 9.98 -12.48 -14.26
CA THR A 34 11.24 -13.13 -14.66
C THR A 34 11.04 -14.29 -15.64
N ALA A 35 12.10 -14.70 -16.34
CA ALA A 35 12.07 -15.87 -17.20
C ALA A 35 11.74 -17.18 -16.45
N GLN A 36 12.11 -17.26 -15.16
CA GLN A 36 11.81 -18.42 -14.31
C GLN A 36 10.32 -18.48 -13.97
N GLU A 37 9.72 -17.35 -13.56
CA GLU A 37 8.28 -17.24 -13.34
C GLU A 37 7.48 -17.54 -14.60
N TRP A 38 7.96 -17.09 -15.76
CA TRP A 38 7.31 -17.39 -17.04
C TRP A 38 7.29 -18.89 -17.32
N ARG A 39 8.42 -19.58 -17.09
CA ARG A 39 8.51 -21.04 -17.23
C ARG A 39 7.58 -21.74 -16.24
N HIS A 40 7.59 -21.32 -14.97
CA HIS A 40 6.70 -21.86 -13.94
C HIS A 40 5.23 -21.75 -14.35
N ILE A 41 4.76 -20.56 -14.73
CA ILE A 41 3.38 -20.33 -15.16
C ILE A 41 3.01 -21.17 -16.39
N ASN A 42 3.93 -21.31 -17.34
CA ASN A 42 3.70 -22.10 -18.55
C ASN A 42 3.69 -23.60 -18.30
N ARG A 43 4.40 -24.10 -17.28
CA ARG A 43 4.38 -25.53 -16.92
C ARG A 43 2.95 -26.06 -16.76
N TYR A 44 2.04 -25.24 -16.24
CA TYR A 44 0.65 -25.61 -15.99
C TYR A 44 -0.30 -25.33 -17.16
N ALA A 45 0.15 -24.73 -18.26
CA ALA A 45 -0.72 -24.36 -19.39
C ALA A 45 -1.63 -25.51 -19.91
N PRO A 46 -1.14 -26.77 -20.04
CA PRO A 46 -1.95 -27.87 -20.56
C PRO A 46 -3.13 -28.27 -19.65
N LEU A 47 -3.13 -27.84 -18.39
CA LEU A 47 -4.20 -28.16 -17.44
C LEU A 47 -5.42 -27.24 -17.59
N GLN A 48 -5.32 -26.12 -18.32
CA GLN A 48 -6.38 -25.11 -18.47
C GLN A 48 -7.77 -25.69 -18.82
N PRO A 49 -7.91 -26.64 -19.77
CA PRO A 49 -9.22 -27.18 -20.14
C PRO A 49 -9.94 -27.90 -18.99
N TYR A 50 -9.22 -28.30 -17.95
CA TYR A 50 -9.73 -29.03 -16.80
C TYR A 50 -10.00 -28.12 -15.58
N VAL A 51 -9.81 -26.81 -15.73
CA VAL A 51 -9.98 -25.80 -14.68
C VAL A 51 -11.13 -24.84 -15.08
N PRO A 52 -12.41 -25.22 -14.90
CA PRO A 52 -13.55 -24.38 -15.28
C PRO A 52 -13.61 -23.05 -14.53
N GLU A 53 -13.09 -22.98 -13.31
CA GLU A 53 -12.97 -21.74 -12.53
C GLU A 53 -11.93 -20.78 -13.12
N ASN A 54 -11.09 -21.28 -14.03
CA ASN A 54 -10.02 -20.58 -14.73
C ASN A 54 -8.92 -20.04 -13.80
N ILE A 55 -8.80 -20.60 -12.58
CA ILE A 55 -7.78 -20.29 -11.59
C ILE A 55 -7.20 -21.61 -11.04
N LEU A 56 -5.91 -21.82 -11.26
CA LEU A 56 -5.12 -22.89 -10.64
C LEU A 56 -4.03 -22.24 -9.80
N VAL A 57 -4.12 -22.34 -8.47
CA VAL A 57 -3.21 -21.60 -7.57
C VAL A 57 -1.75 -22.02 -7.75
N ASP A 58 -1.47 -23.31 -7.96
CA ASP A 58 -0.12 -23.85 -8.17
C ASP A 58 0.62 -23.23 -9.37
N ARG A 59 -0.14 -22.70 -10.34
CA ARG A 59 0.40 -21.96 -11.48
C ARG A 59 1.08 -20.66 -11.07
N SER A 60 0.70 -20.10 -9.93
CA SER A 60 1.36 -18.93 -9.35
C SER A 60 2.71 -19.32 -8.78
N PRO A 61 3.81 -18.63 -9.10
CA PRO A 61 5.10 -18.82 -8.44
C PRO A 61 5.02 -18.59 -6.91
N LEU A 62 4.09 -17.75 -6.45
CA LEU A 62 3.87 -17.46 -5.03
C LEU A 62 3.28 -18.64 -4.25
N SER A 63 2.70 -19.65 -4.92
CA SER A 63 2.20 -20.85 -4.26
C SER A 63 3.30 -21.62 -3.53
N LEU A 64 4.56 -21.53 -3.98
CA LEU A 64 5.72 -22.14 -3.33
C LEU A 64 6.05 -21.51 -1.97
N LEU A 65 5.54 -20.30 -1.71
CA LEU A 65 5.70 -19.59 -0.44
C LEU A 65 4.60 -19.95 0.57
N ARG A 66 3.69 -20.87 0.22
CA ARG A 66 2.61 -21.31 1.11
C ARG A 66 3.18 -22.03 2.32
N ASN A 67 2.95 -21.46 3.49
CA ASN A 67 3.26 -22.07 4.78
C ASN A 67 2.32 -21.50 5.86
N THR A 68 2.41 -22.02 7.09
CA THR A 68 1.55 -21.62 8.21
C THR A 68 1.74 -20.17 8.67
N GLY A 69 2.88 -19.56 8.39
CA GLY A 69 3.19 -18.15 8.71
C GLY A 69 3.23 -17.21 7.51
N GLY A 70 2.81 -17.67 6.32
CA GLY A 70 2.89 -16.96 5.04
C GLY A 70 1.55 -16.99 4.30
N LEU A 71 1.60 -17.06 2.96
CA LEU A 71 0.41 -17.09 2.12
C LEU A 71 -0.33 -18.42 2.26
N ASN A 72 -1.49 -18.42 2.92
CA ASN A 72 -2.32 -19.62 3.05
C ASN A 72 -3.80 -19.30 2.83
N PRO A 73 -4.35 -19.62 1.63
CA PRO A 73 -5.75 -19.38 1.29
C PRO A 73 -6.75 -20.03 2.26
N ASP A 74 -6.38 -21.11 2.95
CA ASP A 74 -7.26 -21.81 3.90
C ASP A 74 -7.62 -20.97 5.14
N ARG A 75 -6.90 -19.86 5.37
CA ARG A 75 -7.21 -18.89 6.44
C ARG A 75 -8.46 -18.05 6.12
N TYR A 76 -8.91 -18.07 4.87
CA TYR A 76 -9.94 -17.20 4.32
C TYR A 76 -10.92 -17.99 3.46
N THR A 77 -11.76 -18.79 4.11
CA THR A 77 -12.80 -19.62 3.47
C THR A 77 -14.19 -19.20 3.94
N PRO A 78 -15.28 -19.68 3.33
CA PRO A 78 -16.64 -19.48 3.86
C PRO A 78 -16.83 -19.91 5.32
N TYR A 79 -15.97 -20.80 5.83
CA TYR A 79 -16.06 -21.38 7.18
C TYR A 79 -14.88 -20.98 8.08
N ARG A 80 -13.98 -20.11 7.62
CA ARG A 80 -12.86 -19.57 8.42
C ARG A 80 -12.47 -18.18 7.95
N GLN A 81 -12.41 -17.22 8.86
CA GLN A 81 -12.02 -15.83 8.57
C GLN A 81 -11.01 -15.37 9.61
N ASP A 82 -9.71 -15.51 9.32
CA ASP A 82 -8.65 -14.96 10.16
C ASP A 82 -8.59 -13.41 10.00
N PRO A 83 -7.97 -12.68 10.95
CA PRO A 83 -7.70 -11.25 10.77
C PRO A 83 -6.80 -11.00 9.55
N ALA A 84 -7.17 -10.01 8.74
CA ALA A 84 -6.44 -9.60 7.54
C ALA A 84 -6.33 -8.07 7.46
N ASP A 85 -5.25 -7.60 6.85
CA ASP A 85 -5.07 -6.19 6.47
C ASP A 85 -4.99 -6.00 4.94
N LEU A 86 -4.71 -4.76 4.53
CA LEU A 86 -4.58 -4.41 3.12
C LEU A 86 -3.45 -5.19 2.42
N THR A 87 -2.33 -5.41 3.12
CA THR A 87 -1.17 -6.14 2.60
C THR A 87 -1.53 -7.61 2.36
N ASP A 88 -2.24 -8.24 3.29
CA ASP A 88 -2.74 -9.61 3.07
C ASP A 88 -3.56 -9.70 1.78
N TRP A 89 -4.51 -8.78 1.60
CA TRP A 89 -5.36 -8.77 0.41
C TRP A 89 -4.58 -8.59 -0.89
N GLU A 90 -3.57 -7.73 -0.91
CA GLU A 90 -2.73 -7.51 -2.09
C GLU A 90 -1.88 -8.73 -2.44
N GLU A 91 -1.34 -9.42 -1.43
CA GLU A 91 -0.59 -10.65 -1.63
C GLU A 91 -1.49 -11.80 -2.14
N TYR A 92 -2.71 -11.95 -1.63
CA TYR A 92 -3.67 -12.91 -2.20
C TYR A 92 -4.10 -12.51 -3.60
N TYR A 93 -4.29 -11.22 -3.89
CA TYR A 93 -4.60 -10.81 -5.25
C TYR A 93 -3.46 -11.19 -6.19
N ARG A 94 -2.19 -10.95 -5.80
CA ARG A 94 -1.01 -11.37 -6.58
C ARG A 94 -1.00 -12.89 -6.80
N LEU A 95 -1.24 -13.65 -5.74
CA LEU A 95 -1.32 -15.12 -5.80
C LEU A 95 -2.33 -15.56 -6.86
N PHE A 96 -3.56 -15.06 -6.80
CA PHE A 96 -4.62 -15.42 -7.73
C PHE A 96 -4.42 -14.83 -9.12
N TYR A 97 -3.86 -13.63 -9.25
CA TYR A 97 -3.58 -12.98 -10.53
C TYR A 97 -2.61 -13.81 -11.37
N TYR A 98 -1.53 -14.33 -10.77
CA TYR A 98 -0.59 -15.22 -11.45
C TYR A 98 -1.13 -16.66 -11.60
N GLY A 99 -2.04 -17.09 -10.71
CA GLY A 99 -2.72 -18.39 -10.81
C GLY A 99 -3.81 -18.44 -11.90
N ALA A 100 -4.38 -17.30 -12.30
CA ALA A 100 -5.48 -17.22 -13.26
C ALA A 100 -5.02 -17.42 -14.71
N TYR A 101 -5.67 -18.32 -15.45
CA TYR A 101 -5.37 -18.51 -16.88
C TYR A 101 -5.84 -17.33 -17.74
N THR A 102 -6.89 -16.63 -17.33
CA THR A 102 -7.31 -15.34 -17.91
C THR A 102 -7.66 -14.35 -16.80
N THR A 103 -7.06 -13.17 -16.85
CA THR A 103 -7.30 -12.09 -15.86
C THR A 103 -8.25 -11.02 -16.37
N SER A 104 -8.48 -10.94 -17.68
CA SER A 104 -9.22 -9.86 -18.35
C SER A 104 -10.65 -9.64 -17.83
N ASN A 105 -11.28 -10.66 -17.26
CA ASN A 105 -12.64 -10.56 -16.75
C ASN A 105 -12.75 -10.50 -15.22
N LEU A 106 -11.72 -10.93 -14.49
CA LEU A 106 -11.80 -11.17 -13.05
C LEU A 106 -10.85 -10.28 -12.23
N MET A 107 -9.61 -10.10 -12.70
CA MET A 107 -8.54 -9.35 -12.03
C MET A 107 -7.91 -8.41 -13.05
N ARG A 108 -8.66 -7.37 -13.41
CA ARG A 108 -8.34 -6.46 -14.54
C ARG A 108 -7.13 -5.57 -14.26
N LEU A 109 -6.84 -5.32 -13.00
CA LEU A 109 -5.67 -4.56 -12.60
C LEU A 109 -4.48 -5.49 -12.50
N ARG A 110 -3.37 -5.05 -13.09
CA ARG A 110 -2.07 -5.59 -12.73
C ARG A 110 -1.83 -5.31 -11.25
N PRO A 111 -1.21 -6.22 -10.48
CA PRO A 111 -0.78 -5.93 -9.11
C PRO A 111 -0.02 -4.61 -8.98
N GLU A 112 0.68 -4.23 -10.05
CA GLU A 112 1.39 -2.97 -10.17
C GLU A 112 0.53 -1.71 -10.13
N GLY A 113 -0.70 -1.77 -10.63
CA GLY A 113 -1.53 -0.58 -10.78
C GLY A 113 -2.50 -0.37 -9.63
N MET A 114 -2.41 -1.12 -8.53
CA MET A 114 -3.44 -1.11 -7.49
C MET A 114 -3.51 0.22 -6.75
N ASP A 115 -2.38 0.75 -6.29
CA ASP A 115 -2.35 1.96 -5.49
C ASP A 115 -2.73 3.18 -6.32
N ASP A 116 -2.16 3.30 -7.52
CA ASP A 116 -2.53 4.32 -8.49
C ASP A 116 -4.03 4.28 -8.81
N TYR A 117 -4.58 3.08 -8.98
CA TYR A 117 -6.01 2.91 -9.19
C TYR A 117 -6.81 3.33 -7.95
N ALA A 118 -6.41 2.89 -6.76
CA ALA A 118 -7.07 3.23 -5.50
C ALA A 118 -7.15 4.75 -5.30
N ASP A 119 -6.03 5.45 -5.51
CA ASP A 119 -5.94 6.90 -5.41
C ASP A 119 -6.74 7.61 -6.52
N SER A 120 -6.65 7.14 -7.76
CA SER A 120 -7.40 7.73 -8.88
C SER A 120 -8.91 7.70 -8.64
N ILE A 121 -9.42 6.60 -8.05
CA ILE A 121 -10.83 6.44 -7.69
C ILE A 121 -11.17 7.30 -6.47
N ARG A 122 -10.30 7.35 -5.45
CA ARG A 122 -10.50 8.17 -4.23
C ARG A 122 -10.61 9.66 -4.54
N TYR A 123 -9.81 10.16 -5.48
CA TYR A 123 -9.70 11.59 -5.77
C TYR A 123 -10.34 12.01 -7.10
N ALA A 124 -10.91 11.08 -7.88
CA ALA A 124 -11.74 11.34 -9.05
C ALA A 124 -11.20 12.45 -9.99
N GLY A 125 -9.97 12.28 -10.49
CA GLY A 125 -9.35 13.22 -11.45
C GLY A 125 -8.56 14.38 -10.82
N GLN A 126 -8.51 14.48 -9.49
CA GLN A 126 -7.73 15.51 -8.78
C GLN A 126 -6.23 15.18 -8.64
N MET A 127 -5.71 14.19 -9.38
CA MET A 127 -4.29 13.79 -9.29
C MET A 127 -3.32 14.89 -9.73
N HIS A 128 -3.79 15.86 -10.50
CA HIS A 128 -3.04 17.06 -10.90
C HIS A 128 -2.85 18.07 -9.75
N LEU A 129 -3.64 17.97 -8.68
CA LEU A 129 -3.52 18.83 -7.50
C LEU A 129 -2.50 18.26 -6.51
N PRO A 130 -1.83 19.11 -5.71
CA PRO A 130 -1.07 18.68 -4.54
C PRO A 130 -1.91 17.81 -3.62
N SER A 131 -1.32 16.77 -3.02
CA SER A 131 -2.02 15.76 -2.20
C SER A 131 -2.92 16.37 -1.11
N ILE A 132 -2.43 17.39 -0.40
CA ILE A 132 -3.16 18.07 0.68
C ILE A 132 -4.41 18.81 0.18
N GLN A 133 -4.43 19.20 -1.09
CA GLN A 133 -5.56 19.93 -1.68
C GLN A 133 -6.62 19.00 -2.26
N ARG A 134 -6.36 17.69 -2.34
CA ARG A 134 -7.28 16.72 -2.94
C ARG A 134 -8.40 16.40 -1.96
N VAL A 135 -9.65 16.58 -2.38
CA VAL A 135 -10.82 16.21 -1.58
C VAL A 135 -11.27 14.80 -1.98
N PRO A 136 -11.29 13.84 -1.04
CA PRO A 136 -11.69 12.47 -1.38
C PRO A 136 -13.20 12.36 -1.57
N VAL A 137 -13.62 11.58 -2.58
CA VAL A 137 -15.04 11.28 -2.85
C VAL A 137 -15.60 10.19 -1.93
N MET A 138 -14.71 9.45 -1.25
CA MET A 138 -15.03 8.42 -0.26
C MET A 138 -14.05 8.46 0.91
N ASP A 139 -14.49 8.03 2.09
CA ASP A 139 -13.66 8.00 3.30
C ASP A 139 -12.97 6.63 3.44
N LEU A 140 -13.71 5.54 3.16
CA LEU A 140 -13.21 4.17 3.14
C LEU A 140 -13.32 3.51 1.76
N GLN A 141 -12.32 2.70 1.43
CA GLN A 141 -12.38 1.74 0.34
C GLN A 141 -12.48 0.34 0.92
N LEU A 142 -13.47 -0.43 0.47
CA LEU A 142 -13.61 -1.84 0.78
C LEU A 142 -13.10 -2.66 -0.40
N ARG A 143 -12.15 -3.56 -0.15
CA ARG A 143 -11.64 -4.50 -1.15
C ARG A 143 -12.18 -5.90 -0.87
N LEU A 144 -12.67 -6.58 -1.90
CA LEU A 144 -13.47 -7.79 -1.78
C LEU A 144 -12.96 -8.88 -2.73
N MET A 145 -12.79 -10.09 -2.21
CA MET A 145 -12.54 -11.30 -2.99
C MET A 145 -13.53 -12.41 -2.63
N ASN A 146 -14.10 -13.05 -3.65
CA ASN A 146 -14.91 -14.26 -3.52
C ASN A 146 -14.61 -15.17 -4.72
N LEU A 147 -13.66 -16.09 -4.54
CA LEU A 147 -13.05 -16.88 -5.59
C LEU A 147 -13.20 -18.38 -5.35
N ARG A 148 -13.76 -19.08 -6.32
CA ARG A 148 -13.58 -20.53 -6.46
C ARG A 148 -12.31 -20.78 -7.24
N HIS A 149 -11.48 -21.72 -6.80
CA HIS A 149 -10.23 -22.05 -7.47
C HIS A 149 -9.92 -23.54 -7.32
N ARG A 150 -8.93 -23.99 -8.10
CA ARG A 150 -8.37 -25.33 -7.97
C ARG A 150 -6.96 -25.28 -7.42
N GLU A 151 -6.61 -26.38 -6.78
CA GLU A 151 -5.25 -26.72 -6.38
C GLU A 151 -4.95 -28.14 -6.86
N ILE A 152 -3.71 -28.44 -7.20
CA ILE A 152 -3.29 -29.82 -7.45
C ILE A 152 -3.47 -30.61 -6.15
N ALA A 153 -4.07 -31.79 -6.24
CA ALA A 153 -4.23 -32.63 -5.06
C ALA A 153 -2.85 -33.16 -4.62
N ASP A 154 -2.57 -33.16 -3.31
CA ASP A 154 -1.27 -33.62 -2.77
C ASP A 154 -0.89 -35.01 -3.29
N SER A 155 -1.87 -35.91 -3.44
CA SER A 155 -1.66 -37.28 -3.94
C SER A 155 -1.61 -37.43 -5.46
N ALA A 156 -1.79 -36.36 -6.24
CA ALA A 156 -1.99 -36.45 -7.69
C ALA A 156 -0.76 -36.97 -8.43
N MET A 157 0.45 -36.60 -7.99
CA MET A 157 1.70 -37.09 -8.57
C MET A 157 1.98 -38.54 -8.11
N ASP A 158 1.80 -38.83 -6.82
CA ASP A 158 2.05 -40.16 -6.26
C ASP A 158 1.13 -41.24 -6.85
N LYS A 159 -0.12 -40.87 -7.14
CA LYS A 159 -1.10 -41.74 -7.81
C LYS A 159 -0.95 -41.78 -9.33
N GLY A 160 0.04 -41.09 -9.89
CA GLY A 160 0.28 -41.05 -11.34
C GLY A 160 -0.83 -40.39 -12.16
N LEU A 161 -1.66 -39.53 -11.54
CA LEU A 161 -2.75 -38.81 -12.21
C LEU A 161 -2.22 -37.61 -13.02
N LEU A 162 -1.12 -37.02 -12.54
CA LEU A 162 -0.36 -35.97 -13.21
C LEU A 162 1.00 -36.51 -13.63
N ILE A 163 1.48 -36.03 -14.78
CA ILE A 163 2.78 -36.40 -15.32
C ILE A 163 3.52 -35.15 -15.75
N TYR A 164 4.81 -35.12 -15.42
CA TYR A 164 5.74 -34.08 -15.81
C TYR A 164 6.58 -34.52 -17.01
N ASP A 165 6.43 -33.82 -18.13
CA ASP A 165 7.27 -33.97 -19.30
C ASP A 165 8.53 -33.11 -19.13
N THR A 166 9.67 -33.75 -18.90
CA THR A 166 10.97 -33.09 -18.68
C THR A 166 11.54 -32.46 -19.94
N LEU A 167 11.14 -32.92 -21.13
CA LEU A 167 11.61 -32.37 -22.41
C LEU A 167 10.86 -31.08 -22.75
N ALA A 168 9.55 -31.06 -22.48
CA ALA A 168 8.70 -29.91 -22.75
C ALA A 168 8.57 -28.92 -21.57
N ASP A 169 9.01 -29.29 -20.36
CA ASP A 169 8.77 -28.57 -19.09
C ASP A 169 7.28 -28.29 -18.88
N ARG A 170 6.44 -29.33 -18.99
CA ARG A 170 4.98 -29.24 -18.90
C ARG A 170 4.40 -30.29 -17.96
N LEU A 171 3.36 -29.91 -17.22
CA LEU A 171 2.48 -30.81 -16.48
C LEU A 171 1.26 -31.14 -17.34
N MET A 172 0.91 -32.43 -17.39
CA MET A 172 -0.23 -32.95 -18.15
C MET A 172 -0.95 -34.01 -17.34
N LEU A 173 -2.27 -34.14 -17.57
CA LEU A 173 -3.04 -35.27 -17.04
C LEU A 173 -2.64 -36.58 -17.72
N ALA A 174 -2.63 -37.66 -16.96
CA ALA A 174 -2.38 -39.02 -17.44
C ALA A 174 -3.63 -39.59 -18.14
N LEU A 175 -4.03 -39.05 -19.30
CA LEU A 175 -5.26 -39.48 -19.98
C LEU A 175 -5.02 -40.51 -21.10
N ALA A 176 -3.80 -40.59 -21.62
CA ALA A 176 -3.44 -41.52 -22.69
C ALA A 176 -2.72 -42.76 -22.14
N PRO A 177 -2.87 -43.94 -22.77
CA PRO A 177 -2.07 -45.12 -22.45
C PRO A 177 -0.57 -44.82 -22.60
N ARG A 178 0.25 -45.35 -21.70
CA ARG A 178 1.70 -45.11 -21.68
C ARG A 178 2.47 -46.39 -21.44
N ARG A 179 3.63 -46.48 -22.08
CA ARG A 179 4.58 -47.56 -21.83
C ARG A 179 5.50 -47.19 -20.67
N LEU A 180 5.45 -47.96 -19.61
CA LEU A 180 6.35 -47.90 -18.48
C LEU A 180 7.44 -48.94 -18.71
N ARG A 181 8.68 -48.48 -18.87
CA ARG A 181 9.84 -49.35 -18.92
C ARG A 181 10.47 -49.38 -17.53
N ASP A 182 10.38 -50.52 -16.88
CA ASP A 182 11.01 -50.77 -15.58
C ASP A 182 12.12 -51.81 -15.73
N THR A 183 13.17 -51.68 -14.93
CA THR A 183 14.31 -52.61 -14.93
C THR A 183 14.27 -53.42 -13.65
N LEU A 184 13.80 -54.66 -13.76
CA LEU A 184 13.84 -55.60 -12.66
C LEU A 184 15.25 -56.19 -12.59
N TRP A 185 15.98 -55.84 -11.53
CA TRP A 185 17.30 -56.38 -11.26
C TRP A 185 17.18 -57.72 -10.55
N PHE A 186 17.89 -58.74 -11.04
CA PHE A 186 17.93 -60.04 -10.40
C PHE A 186 19.11 -60.15 -9.41
N PRO A 187 19.08 -61.11 -8.47
CA PRO A 187 20.21 -61.36 -7.58
C PRO A 187 21.51 -61.64 -8.35
N SER A 188 22.64 -61.33 -7.71
CA SER A 188 23.97 -61.56 -8.26
C SER A 188 24.15 -63.02 -8.69
N GLY A 189 24.55 -63.24 -9.97
CA GLY A 189 24.71 -64.57 -10.58
C GLY A 189 23.63 -64.98 -11.59
N THR A 190 22.57 -64.18 -11.76
CA THR A 190 21.49 -64.45 -12.75
C THR A 190 21.89 -63.98 -14.16
N LEU A 191 21.58 -64.76 -15.21
CA LEU A 191 21.83 -64.42 -16.61
C LEU A 191 20.51 -64.43 -17.41
N PRO A 192 20.01 -63.29 -17.90
CA PRO A 192 20.59 -61.94 -17.78
C PRO A 192 20.47 -61.37 -16.35
N PRO A 193 21.33 -60.41 -15.96
CA PRO A 193 21.33 -59.82 -14.61
C PRO A 193 20.14 -58.87 -14.36
N TYR A 194 19.36 -58.55 -15.40
CA TYR A 194 18.13 -57.80 -15.32
C TYR A 194 17.19 -58.19 -16.46
N VAL A 195 15.91 -57.84 -16.32
CA VAL A 195 14.96 -57.79 -17.44
C VAL A 195 14.34 -56.41 -17.50
N VAL A 196 14.18 -55.88 -18.72
CA VAL A 196 13.40 -54.67 -18.96
C VAL A 196 11.96 -55.09 -19.20
N MET A 197 11.06 -54.71 -18.30
CA MET A 197 9.62 -54.90 -18.48
C MET A 197 9.06 -53.69 -19.20
N ASP A 198 8.38 -53.91 -20.34
CA ASP A 198 7.66 -52.87 -21.08
C ASP A 198 6.15 -53.04 -20.83
N THR A 199 5.62 -52.33 -19.83
CA THR A 199 4.22 -52.46 -19.39
C THR A 199 3.39 -51.34 -19.99
N LEU A 200 2.28 -51.68 -20.65
CA LEU A 200 1.30 -50.67 -21.09
C LEU A 200 0.37 -50.32 -19.92
N TYR A 201 0.60 -49.16 -19.31
CA TYR A 201 -0.29 -48.58 -18.31
C TYR A 201 -1.43 -47.85 -19.00
N THR A 202 -2.66 -48.22 -18.67
CA THR A 202 -3.88 -47.59 -19.19
C THR A 202 -4.62 -46.93 -18.04
N PRO A 203 -4.49 -45.60 -17.88
CA PRO A 203 -5.08 -44.89 -16.74
C PRO A 203 -6.62 -44.86 -16.83
N ASP A 204 -7.29 -44.97 -15.67
CA ASP A 204 -8.73 -44.71 -15.58
C ASP A 204 -8.98 -43.20 -15.73
N THR A 205 -9.62 -42.82 -16.83
CA THR A 205 -9.93 -41.43 -17.15
C THR A 205 -10.82 -40.77 -16.09
N ALA A 206 -11.77 -41.51 -15.50
CA ALA A 206 -12.66 -40.98 -14.49
C ALA A 206 -11.90 -40.71 -13.18
N GLU A 207 -11.01 -41.62 -12.80
CA GLU A 207 -10.13 -41.45 -11.63
C GLU A 207 -9.18 -40.26 -11.80
N VAL A 208 -8.55 -40.14 -12.98
CA VAL A 208 -7.65 -39.02 -13.28
C VAL A 208 -8.40 -37.68 -13.20
N LEU A 209 -9.54 -37.56 -13.88
CA LEU A 209 -10.32 -36.33 -13.89
C LEU A 209 -10.89 -35.96 -12.51
N GLY A 210 -11.24 -36.95 -11.69
CA GLY A 210 -11.78 -36.74 -10.35
C GLY A 210 -10.73 -36.52 -9.26
N GLY A 211 -9.51 -37.04 -9.43
CA GLY A 211 -8.49 -37.10 -8.37
C GLY A 211 -7.29 -36.17 -8.52
N TRP A 212 -7.07 -35.57 -9.70
CA TRP A 212 -5.88 -34.76 -9.95
C TRP A 212 -5.86 -33.40 -9.23
N SER A 213 -7.03 -32.86 -8.87
CA SER A 213 -7.18 -31.55 -8.23
C SER A 213 -8.22 -31.55 -7.12
N VAL A 214 -8.13 -30.56 -6.24
CA VAL A 214 -9.14 -30.23 -5.24
C VAL A 214 -9.77 -28.88 -5.55
N HIS A 215 -11.07 -28.77 -5.27
CA HIS A 215 -11.81 -27.51 -5.36
C HIS A 215 -11.73 -26.77 -4.03
N ARG A 216 -11.49 -25.46 -4.10
CA ARG A 216 -11.38 -24.57 -2.94
C ARG A 216 -12.20 -23.30 -3.14
N HIS A 217 -12.52 -22.66 -2.03
CA HIS A 217 -13.29 -21.42 -2.00
C HIS A 217 -12.61 -20.42 -1.07
N PHE A 218 -12.13 -19.33 -1.65
CA PHE A 218 -11.48 -18.22 -0.98
C PHE A 218 -12.43 -17.03 -0.85
N VAL A 219 -12.52 -16.46 0.35
CA VAL A 219 -13.37 -15.30 0.65
C VAL A 219 -12.63 -14.36 1.58
N GLN A 220 -12.44 -13.10 1.17
CA GLN A 220 -11.75 -12.10 1.98
C GLN A 220 -12.36 -10.71 1.77
N ALA A 221 -12.38 -9.91 2.83
CA ALA A 221 -12.78 -8.51 2.82
C ALA A 221 -11.87 -7.68 3.72
N VAL A 222 -11.37 -6.56 3.22
CA VAL A 222 -10.49 -5.64 3.97
C VAL A 222 -10.83 -4.18 3.69
N LEU A 223 -10.57 -3.32 4.66
CA LEU A 223 -10.61 -1.87 4.49
C LEU A 223 -9.21 -1.34 4.18
N ASP A 224 -9.12 -0.28 3.38
CA ASP A 224 -7.84 0.35 3.04
C ASP A 224 -7.17 1.09 4.21
N ARG A 225 -7.88 1.28 5.33
CA ARG A 225 -7.39 1.96 6.52
C ARG A 225 -8.11 1.48 7.77
N ALA A 226 -7.37 1.43 8.88
CA ALA A 226 -7.89 1.07 10.19
C ALA A 226 -8.38 2.27 11.00
N ILE A 227 -8.01 3.50 10.61
CA ILE A 227 -8.34 4.72 11.35
C ILE A 227 -9.00 5.73 10.40
N LEU A 228 -10.08 6.35 10.88
CA LEU A 228 -10.73 7.50 10.28
C LEU A 228 -10.73 8.65 11.28
N TYR A 229 -10.61 9.87 10.77
CA TYR A 229 -10.57 11.08 11.60
C TYR A 229 -11.77 11.97 11.31
N GLY A 230 -12.39 12.48 12.37
CA GLY A 230 -13.58 13.32 12.29
C GLY A 230 -13.52 14.50 13.25
N THR A 231 -14.21 15.57 12.89
CA THR A 231 -14.38 16.74 13.78
C THR A 231 -15.65 16.67 14.60
N ARG A 232 -16.59 15.81 14.21
CA ARG A 232 -17.91 15.61 14.85
C ARG A 232 -18.30 14.15 14.71
N ALA A 233 -18.94 13.59 15.74
CA ALA A 233 -19.34 12.18 15.73
C ALA A 233 -20.28 11.86 14.55
N ASN A 234 -21.37 12.61 14.41
CA ASN A 234 -22.41 12.43 13.37
C ASN A 234 -21.99 12.91 11.97
N GLN A 235 -20.70 12.90 11.64
CA GLN A 235 -20.22 13.21 10.31
C GLN A 235 -20.64 12.10 9.34
N VAL A 236 -21.15 12.47 8.16
CA VAL A 236 -21.44 11.50 7.07
C VAL A 236 -20.13 10.91 6.59
N LEU A 237 -20.02 9.59 6.69
CA LEU A 237 -18.93 8.79 6.17
C LEU A 237 -19.38 8.06 4.90
N ARG A 238 -18.45 7.84 3.97
CA ARG A 238 -18.68 7.29 2.64
C ARG A 238 -17.77 6.09 2.39
N LEU A 239 -18.36 5.00 1.97
CA LEU A 239 -17.70 3.73 1.66
C LEU A 239 -17.96 3.43 0.19
N MET A 240 -16.93 3.01 -0.53
CA MET A 240 -17.09 2.48 -1.88
C MET A 240 -16.30 1.19 -2.01
N VAL A 241 -16.83 0.25 -2.78
CA VAL A 241 -16.03 -0.84 -3.34
C VAL A 241 -15.63 -0.42 -4.75
N PRO A 242 -14.36 -0.06 -5.02
CA PRO A 242 -13.93 0.26 -6.38
C PRO A 242 -14.18 -0.92 -7.33
N PRO A 243 -14.64 -0.69 -8.57
CA PRO A 243 -15.00 -1.77 -9.51
C PRO A 243 -13.94 -2.86 -9.68
N SER A 244 -12.66 -2.49 -9.75
CA SER A 244 -11.58 -3.46 -9.92
C SER A 244 -11.15 -4.16 -8.62
N PHE A 245 -11.64 -3.71 -7.46
CA PHE A 245 -11.43 -4.36 -6.16
C PHE A 245 -12.64 -5.20 -5.74
N TRP A 246 -13.62 -5.37 -6.63
CA TRP A 246 -14.61 -6.43 -6.55
C TRP A 246 -14.15 -7.60 -7.41
N VAL A 247 -13.52 -8.60 -6.80
CA VAL A 247 -12.96 -9.75 -7.51
C VAL A 247 -13.79 -10.98 -7.16
N SER A 248 -14.62 -11.45 -8.10
CA SER A 248 -15.39 -12.67 -7.89
C SER A 248 -15.69 -13.45 -9.16
N ASN A 249 -15.56 -14.77 -9.09
CA ASN A 249 -15.97 -15.71 -10.14
C ASN A 249 -17.15 -16.60 -9.68
N ASP A 250 -17.92 -16.16 -8.67
CA ASP A 250 -19.13 -16.83 -8.21
C ASP A 250 -20.38 -16.07 -8.69
N PRO A 251 -21.00 -16.48 -9.82
CA PRO A 251 -22.05 -15.70 -10.47
C PRO A 251 -23.29 -15.51 -9.58
N GLY A 252 -23.81 -14.28 -9.57
CA GLY A 252 -25.01 -13.93 -8.80
C GLY A 252 -24.80 -13.78 -7.30
N SER A 253 -23.61 -14.09 -6.78
CA SER A 253 -23.25 -13.77 -5.40
C SER A 253 -23.06 -12.26 -5.20
N TYR A 254 -23.23 -11.80 -3.97
CA TYR A 254 -23.03 -10.40 -3.60
C TYR A 254 -22.60 -10.25 -2.14
N ALA A 255 -21.99 -9.12 -1.80
CA ALA A 255 -21.61 -8.79 -0.43
C ALA A 255 -22.67 -7.94 0.27
N GLN A 256 -22.79 -8.13 1.58
CA GLN A 256 -23.48 -7.25 2.51
C GLN A 256 -22.51 -6.76 3.57
N VAL A 257 -22.70 -5.52 4.00
CA VAL A 257 -21.90 -4.88 5.04
C VAL A 257 -22.80 -4.41 6.18
N ASP A 258 -22.35 -4.59 7.40
CA ASP A 258 -22.90 -3.94 8.59
C ASP A 258 -21.80 -3.04 9.17
N MET A 259 -22.07 -1.74 9.19
CA MET A 259 -21.12 -0.73 9.66
C MET A 259 -21.15 -0.57 11.18
N GLY A 260 -22.06 -1.25 11.90
CA GLY A 260 -22.23 -1.04 13.34
C GLY A 260 -22.86 0.31 13.69
N ASP A 261 -23.61 0.90 12.77
CA ASP A 261 -24.37 2.16 12.92
C ASP A 261 -25.82 1.92 13.41
N GLY A 262 -26.19 0.66 13.66
CA GLY A 262 -27.54 0.26 14.08
C GLY A 262 -28.52 0.03 12.94
N LEU A 263 -28.12 0.21 11.67
CA LEU A 263 -28.97 -0.06 10.50
C LEU A 263 -28.87 -1.50 9.99
N GLY A 264 -27.92 -2.28 10.52
CA GLY A 264 -27.70 -3.68 10.16
C GLY A 264 -27.14 -3.88 8.75
N TRP A 265 -27.42 -5.06 8.18
CA TRP A 265 -26.87 -5.51 6.91
C TRP A 265 -27.42 -4.74 5.71
N ARG A 266 -26.52 -4.15 4.93
CA ARG A 266 -26.83 -3.45 3.68
C ARG A 266 -26.06 -4.08 2.53
N ARG A 267 -26.75 -4.33 1.42
CA ARG A 267 -26.10 -4.80 0.18
C ARG A 267 -25.18 -3.72 -0.38
N VAL A 268 -24.01 -4.11 -0.85
CA VAL A 268 -23.05 -3.23 -1.54
C VAL A 268 -22.90 -3.62 -2.99
N TRP A 269 -22.64 -2.62 -3.84
CA TRP A 269 -22.39 -2.79 -5.26
C TRP A 269 -21.08 -2.10 -5.68
N PRO A 270 -20.35 -2.65 -6.67
CA PRO A 270 -19.15 -2.00 -7.19
C PRO A 270 -19.44 -0.58 -7.69
N GLY A 271 -18.62 0.39 -7.27
CA GLY A 271 -18.75 1.81 -7.63
C GLY A 271 -19.86 2.58 -6.90
N GLN A 272 -20.71 1.93 -6.11
CA GLN A 272 -21.73 2.60 -5.32
C GLN A 272 -21.11 3.23 -4.07
N ILE A 273 -21.53 4.47 -3.74
CA ILE A 273 -21.25 5.09 -2.45
C ILE A 273 -22.32 4.68 -1.44
N LEU A 274 -21.90 3.99 -0.39
CA LEU A 274 -22.70 3.76 0.82
C LEU A 274 -22.39 4.84 1.85
N GLN A 275 -23.42 5.44 2.45
CA GLN A 275 -23.28 6.46 3.49
C GLN A 275 -23.72 5.93 4.86
N TRP A 276 -23.01 6.34 5.91
CA TRP A 276 -23.40 6.10 7.30
C TRP A 276 -22.85 7.17 8.24
N GLN A 277 -23.23 7.11 9.52
CA GLN A 277 -22.75 8.00 10.59
C GLN A 277 -22.56 7.20 11.88
N TYR A 278 -21.69 7.67 12.76
CA TYR A 278 -21.57 7.13 14.12
C TYR A 278 -21.97 8.19 15.14
N THR A 279 -22.78 7.83 16.13
CA THR A 279 -23.17 8.80 17.18
C THR A 279 -22.07 9.08 18.19
N HIS A 280 -21.04 8.23 18.25
CA HIS A 280 -19.91 8.37 19.16
C HIS A 280 -18.60 7.95 18.48
N PHE A 281 -17.51 8.65 18.83
CA PHE A 281 -16.14 8.26 18.50
C PHE A 281 -15.75 6.94 19.18
N GLY A 282 -14.57 6.41 18.85
CA GLY A 282 -13.99 5.20 19.42
C GLY A 282 -13.97 4.01 18.46
N HIS A 283 -13.65 2.84 19.00
CA HIS A 283 -13.56 1.61 18.23
C HIS A 283 -14.93 1.18 17.69
N LYS A 284 -14.91 0.65 16.47
CA LYS A 284 -16.03 0.13 15.69
C LYS A 284 -15.60 -1.18 15.05
N THR A 285 -16.59 -1.96 14.61
CA THR A 285 -16.35 -3.21 13.88
C THR A 285 -17.22 -3.21 12.64
N VAL A 286 -16.59 -3.19 11.49
CA VAL A 286 -17.27 -3.37 10.20
C VAL A 286 -17.36 -4.87 9.94
N LYS A 287 -18.57 -5.35 9.66
CA LYS A 287 -18.81 -6.76 9.36
C LYS A 287 -19.14 -6.91 7.89
N VAL A 288 -18.55 -7.92 7.24
CA VAL A 288 -18.80 -8.22 5.83
C VAL A 288 -19.13 -9.69 5.67
N ARG A 289 -20.19 -9.98 4.91
CA ARG A 289 -20.57 -11.34 4.55
C ARG A 289 -20.93 -11.43 3.07
N TRP A 290 -20.79 -12.62 2.51
CA TRP A 290 -21.24 -12.92 1.17
C TRP A 290 -22.58 -13.66 1.19
N VAL A 291 -23.39 -13.39 0.18
CA VAL A 291 -24.69 -14.02 -0.03
C VAL A 291 -24.68 -14.62 -1.42
N GLN A 292 -25.07 -15.89 -1.50
CA GLN A 292 -25.15 -16.65 -2.74
C GLN A 292 -26.33 -16.18 -3.60
N ALA A 293 -26.35 -16.58 -4.87
CA ALA A 293 -27.42 -16.23 -5.81
C ALA A 293 -28.82 -16.70 -5.35
N ASN A 294 -28.90 -17.78 -4.57
CA ASN A 294 -30.14 -18.30 -3.99
C ASN A 294 -30.61 -17.53 -2.73
N GLY A 295 -29.86 -16.50 -2.30
CA GLY A 295 -30.19 -15.69 -1.13
C GLY A 295 -29.67 -16.22 0.21
N LEU A 296 -29.01 -17.39 0.24
CA LEU A 296 -28.39 -17.93 1.46
C LEU A 296 -27.04 -17.27 1.72
N VAL A 297 -26.70 -17.08 3.00
CA VAL A 297 -25.36 -16.62 3.39
C VAL A 297 -24.35 -17.69 3.01
N LEU A 298 -23.23 -17.25 2.41
CA LEU A 298 -22.14 -18.13 2.03
C LEU A 298 -21.34 -18.53 3.28
N GLY A 299 -21.51 -19.78 3.72
CA GLY A 299 -20.88 -20.29 4.93
C GLY A 299 -21.47 -19.71 6.22
N ASP A 300 -20.77 -19.90 7.34
CA ASP A 300 -21.20 -19.46 8.67
C ASP A 300 -20.31 -18.35 9.26
N GLN A 301 -19.17 -18.03 8.62
CA GLN A 301 -18.26 -16.99 9.07
C GLN A 301 -18.56 -15.63 8.45
N VAL A 302 -18.16 -14.58 9.18
CA VAL A 302 -18.29 -13.18 8.82
C VAL A 302 -16.94 -12.50 9.01
N SER A 303 -16.45 -11.76 8.01
CA SER A 303 -15.24 -10.97 8.16
C SER A 303 -15.51 -9.82 9.14
N GLN A 304 -14.73 -9.73 10.21
CA GLN A 304 -14.82 -8.67 11.21
C GLN A 304 -13.59 -7.77 11.10
N ILE A 305 -13.80 -6.53 10.67
CA ILE A 305 -12.73 -5.58 10.37
C ILE A 305 -12.75 -4.48 11.44
N PRO A 306 -11.71 -4.36 12.28
CA PRO A 306 -11.64 -3.31 13.28
C PRO A 306 -11.47 -1.94 12.60
N LEU A 307 -12.16 -0.93 13.12
CA LEU A 307 -12.09 0.44 12.64
C LEU A 307 -12.10 1.40 13.83
N GLN A 308 -11.18 2.36 13.85
CA GLN A 308 -11.19 3.43 14.85
C GLN A 308 -11.77 4.71 14.24
N TRP A 309 -12.87 5.20 14.82
CA TRP A 309 -13.41 6.52 14.50
C TRP A 309 -12.86 7.54 15.51
N ALA A 310 -11.81 8.25 15.14
CA ALA A 310 -11.04 9.12 16.01
C ALA A 310 -11.52 10.58 15.94
N GLU A 311 -11.68 11.20 17.11
CA GLU A 311 -11.96 12.63 17.22
C GLU A 311 -10.69 13.43 17.02
N MET A 312 -10.69 14.32 16.03
CA MET A 312 -9.71 15.40 15.95
C MET A 312 -10.06 16.42 17.03
N ARG A 313 -9.47 16.28 18.23
CA ARG A 313 -9.78 17.11 19.41
C ARG A 313 -9.56 18.61 19.16
N TRP A 314 -8.66 18.93 18.23
CA TRP A 314 -8.33 20.27 17.80
C TRP A 314 -9.03 20.68 16.50
N GLY A 315 -9.86 19.80 15.94
CA GLY A 315 -10.60 20.02 14.71
C GLY A 315 -9.69 20.23 13.49
N ALA A 316 -10.29 20.75 12.43
CA ALA A 316 -9.54 21.15 11.24
C ALA A 316 -8.54 22.28 11.56
N PRO A 317 -7.39 22.33 10.86
CA PRO A 317 -6.46 23.45 10.96
C PRO A 317 -7.18 24.73 10.48
N ASP A 318 -6.85 25.87 11.09
CA ASP A 318 -7.43 27.16 10.70
C ASP A 318 -6.82 27.67 9.38
N ARG A 319 -5.55 27.32 9.13
CA ARG A 319 -4.81 27.68 7.91
C ARG A 319 -3.72 26.66 7.63
N ILE A 320 -3.45 26.41 6.35
CA ILE A 320 -2.33 25.60 5.89
C ILE A 320 -1.38 26.49 5.10
N LEU A 321 -0.09 26.45 5.43
CA LEU A 321 0.98 27.12 4.68
C LEU A 321 1.80 26.06 3.96
N TYR A 322 2.40 26.45 2.83
CA TYR A 322 3.25 25.59 2.02
C TYR A 322 4.65 26.19 1.98
N SER A 323 5.68 25.37 2.09
CA SER A 323 7.05 25.81 1.85
C SER A 323 7.17 26.30 0.41
N GLY A 324 7.89 27.40 0.24
CA GLY A 324 8.05 28.08 -1.04
C GLY A 324 9.30 28.96 -1.05
N PRO A 325 9.51 29.76 -2.11
CA PRO A 325 10.61 30.71 -2.15
C PRO A 325 10.70 31.58 -0.89
N THR A 326 11.90 31.67 -0.32
CA THR A 326 12.21 32.41 0.92
C THR A 326 12.95 33.71 0.61
N ALA A 327 12.67 34.77 1.39
CA ALA A 327 13.41 36.03 1.28
C ALA A 327 14.80 35.92 1.93
N CYS A 328 14.91 35.14 3.01
CA CYS A 328 16.16 34.76 3.61
C CYS A 328 16.88 33.76 2.71
N ARG A 329 17.91 34.23 2.01
CA ARG A 329 18.80 33.36 1.23
C ARG A 329 19.67 32.57 2.19
N SER A 330 19.46 31.27 2.26
CA SER A 330 20.40 30.36 2.86
C SER A 330 21.62 30.16 1.97
N GLN A 331 22.63 29.49 2.53
CA GLN A 331 23.84 29.10 1.81
C GLN A 331 23.71 27.72 1.12
N SER A 332 22.54 27.07 1.16
CA SER A 332 22.36 25.75 0.57
C SER A 332 22.26 25.83 -0.96
N ALA A 333 23.12 25.09 -1.66
CA ALA A 333 23.17 25.06 -3.13
C ALA A 333 22.14 24.09 -3.76
N GLY A 334 21.34 23.39 -2.94
CA GLY A 334 20.42 22.34 -3.39
C GLY A 334 18.96 22.79 -3.52
N PRO A 335 18.10 21.95 -4.16
CA PRO A 335 16.67 22.19 -4.18
C PRO A 335 16.11 22.15 -2.75
N MET A 336 15.19 23.06 -2.42
CA MET A 336 14.49 23.12 -1.14
C MET A 336 13.63 21.85 -0.91
N GLY A 337 13.47 21.46 0.36
CA GLY A 337 12.51 20.44 0.77
C GLY A 337 11.06 20.88 0.59
N LYS A 338 10.14 19.94 0.77
CA LYS A 338 8.69 20.16 0.65
C LYS A 338 8.06 19.94 2.02
N ALA A 339 7.42 20.98 2.55
CA ALA A 339 6.79 20.94 3.85
C ALA A 339 5.51 21.78 3.83
N VAL A 340 4.62 21.48 4.76
CA VAL A 340 3.46 22.30 5.10
C VAL A 340 3.46 22.66 6.57
N ALA A 341 2.82 23.76 6.90
CA ALA A 341 2.53 24.11 8.29
C ALA A 341 1.02 24.17 8.51
N PHE A 342 0.53 23.35 9.44
CA PHE A 342 -0.85 23.36 9.92
C PHE A 342 -0.95 24.31 11.09
N LEU A 343 -1.67 25.41 10.90
CA LEU A 343 -1.83 26.46 11.91
C LEU A 343 -3.15 26.29 12.62
N LYS A 344 -3.11 26.37 13.94
CA LYS A 344 -4.29 26.34 14.80
C LYS A 344 -4.17 27.37 15.90
N ARG A 345 -5.12 28.31 15.93
CA ARG A 345 -5.10 29.39 16.94
C ARG A 345 -5.56 28.84 18.28
N SER A 346 -5.01 29.41 19.35
CA SER A 346 -5.48 29.12 20.69
C SER A 346 -6.92 29.61 20.88
N ARG A 347 -7.75 28.84 21.57
CA ARG A 347 -9.08 29.28 22.00
C ARG A 347 -9.03 30.52 22.92
N TYR A 348 -7.85 30.83 23.48
CA TYR A 348 -7.62 31.99 24.34
C TYR A 348 -7.11 33.24 23.58
N THR A 349 -6.82 33.13 22.27
CA THR A 349 -6.31 34.22 21.42
C THR A 349 -7.26 34.51 20.23
N PRO A 350 -8.42 35.17 20.46
CA PRO A 350 -9.47 35.28 19.43
C PRO A 350 -9.07 36.14 18.21
N TYR A 351 -7.94 36.83 18.27
CA TYR A 351 -7.52 37.82 17.28
C TYR A 351 -6.63 37.27 16.16
N GLY A 352 -6.20 36.01 16.22
CA GLY A 352 -5.24 35.45 15.26
C GLY A 352 -3.99 34.87 15.93
N LEU A 353 -2.99 34.50 15.12
CA LEU A 353 -1.71 33.99 15.59
C LEU A 353 -0.91 35.09 16.31
N ARG A 354 -0.58 34.92 17.58
CA ARG A 354 0.11 35.92 18.44
C ARG A 354 1.41 35.43 19.04
N GLU A 355 1.45 34.17 19.45
CA GLU A 355 2.59 33.52 20.13
C GLU A 355 2.57 32.03 19.78
N PRO A 356 2.99 31.65 18.56
CA PRO A 356 2.95 30.27 18.11
C PRO A 356 4.09 29.43 18.66
N VAL A 357 3.75 28.21 19.10
CA VAL A 357 4.68 27.09 19.25
C VAL A 357 4.69 26.29 17.95
N VAL A 358 5.83 26.31 17.27
CA VAL A 358 6.10 25.58 16.04
C VAL A 358 6.71 24.22 16.39
N VAL A 359 5.90 23.18 16.30
CA VAL A 359 6.31 21.78 16.44
C VAL A 359 6.78 21.30 15.08
N VAL A 360 8.05 20.91 14.99
CA VAL A 360 8.69 20.43 13.77
C VAL A 360 8.82 18.93 13.83
N GLU A 361 8.14 18.21 12.93
CA GLU A 361 8.25 16.75 12.85
C GLU A 361 9.66 16.29 12.43
N GLY A 362 9.88 14.98 12.53
CA GLY A 362 11.12 14.35 12.11
C GLY A 362 10.90 13.21 11.11
N PHE A 363 11.91 12.34 11.03
CA PHE A 363 11.90 11.18 10.15
C PHE A 363 10.80 10.19 10.52
N GLU A 364 10.04 9.72 9.54
CA GLU A 364 9.12 8.60 9.66
C GLU A 364 9.63 7.39 8.87
N GLY A 365 9.61 6.20 9.46
CA GLY A 365 10.03 4.98 8.76
C GLY A 365 8.85 4.30 8.07
N GLY A 366 9.15 3.61 6.95
CA GLY A 366 8.32 2.50 6.47
C GLY A 366 7.35 2.78 5.32
N VAL A 367 7.31 4.00 4.78
CA VAL A 367 6.48 4.32 3.60
C VAL A 367 7.26 5.27 2.70
N TRP A 368 7.30 5.03 1.39
CA TRP A 368 8.11 5.81 0.45
C TRP A 368 7.35 6.13 -0.82
N VAL A 369 7.74 7.23 -1.44
CA VAL A 369 7.19 7.69 -2.70
C VAL A 369 8.06 7.05 -3.80
N ASN A 370 7.68 5.92 -4.41
CA ASN A 370 8.49 5.27 -5.47
C ASN A 370 8.95 6.27 -6.58
N GLY A 371 10.21 6.17 -7.02
CA GLY A 371 10.84 7.18 -7.88
C GLY A 371 11.16 8.54 -7.22
N SER A 372 10.83 8.73 -5.93
CA SER A 372 11.25 9.88 -5.11
C SER A 372 11.54 9.42 -3.68
N ASN A 373 12.75 8.88 -3.48
CA ASN A 373 13.17 8.26 -2.20
C ASN A 373 13.28 9.25 -1.03
N GLU A 374 13.07 10.54 -1.26
CA GLU A 374 13.08 11.57 -0.22
C GLU A 374 11.67 11.87 0.32
N ASP A 375 10.64 11.49 -0.43
CA ASP A 375 9.27 11.90 -0.20
C ASP A 375 8.45 10.76 0.47
N VAL A 376 7.47 11.15 1.28
CA VAL A 376 6.42 10.28 1.86
C VAL A 376 5.06 10.56 1.22
N PRO A 377 4.18 9.56 1.07
CA PRO A 377 2.85 9.77 0.54
C PRO A 377 2.03 10.62 1.51
N GLY A 378 0.97 11.25 1.00
CA GLY A 378 0.11 12.07 1.83
C GLY A 378 -1.27 12.26 1.23
N ASN A 379 -2.14 12.88 2.00
CA ASN A 379 -3.51 13.19 1.63
C ASN A 379 -3.94 14.55 2.24
N HIS A 380 -5.22 14.88 2.18
CA HIS A 380 -5.78 16.11 2.76
C HIS A 380 -5.55 16.31 4.27
N GLN A 381 -5.09 15.29 4.98
CA GLN A 381 -4.80 15.32 6.43
C GLN A 381 -3.31 15.58 6.73
N GLY A 382 -2.43 15.44 5.73
CA GLY A 382 -0.97 15.63 5.84
C GLY A 382 -0.19 14.48 5.17
N TYR A 383 1.11 14.39 5.47
CA TYR A 383 2.00 13.38 4.93
C TYR A 383 2.37 12.33 5.98
N GLY A 384 2.71 11.12 5.52
CA GLY A 384 3.08 10.01 6.41
C GLY A 384 1.95 9.58 7.34
N ASP A 385 2.33 9.09 8.53
CA ASP A 385 1.42 8.69 9.60
C ASP A 385 1.34 9.76 10.71
N ILE A 386 2.40 10.55 10.89
CA ILE A 386 2.50 11.63 11.88
C ILE A 386 2.05 12.94 11.23
N HIS A 387 0.77 13.00 10.86
CA HIS A 387 0.16 14.18 10.24
C HIS A 387 -0.76 14.93 11.22
N TRP A 388 -1.30 16.09 10.82
CA TRP A 388 -2.18 16.91 11.67
C TRP A 388 -3.33 16.12 12.30
N ALA A 389 -4.02 15.27 11.53
CA ALA A 389 -5.16 14.52 12.06
C ALA A 389 -4.78 13.45 13.12
N SER A 390 -3.62 12.78 13.01
CA SER A 390 -3.17 11.82 14.03
C SER A 390 -2.65 12.55 15.27
N VAL A 391 -1.85 13.60 15.08
CA VAL A 391 -1.36 14.49 16.15
C VAL A 391 -2.51 15.16 16.92
N SER A 392 -3.56 15.60 16.24
CA SER A 392 -4.76 16.20 16.85
C SER A 392 -5.63 15.20 17.60
N SER A 393 -5.61 13.91 17.23
CA SER A 393 -6.53 12.92 17.77
C SER A 393 -5.90 11.99 18.80
N GLY A 394 -4.57 11.78 18.72
CA GLY A 394 -3.87 10.73 19.46
C GLY A 394 -4.10 9.35 18.87
N ALA A 395 -4.81 9.24 17.74
CA ALA A 395 -5.01 7.98 17.05
C ALA A 395 -3.92 7.82 16.00
N PHE A 396 -3.03 6.87 16.22
CA PHE A 396 -1.94 6.53 15.32
C PHE A 396 -2.01 5.05 14.96
N PRO A 397 -1.46 4.65 13.81
CA PRO A 397 -1.22 3.24 13.51
C PRO A 397 -0.35 2.59 14.60
N GLU A 398 -0.43 1.26 14.74
CA GLU A 398 0.18 0.51 15.85
C GLU A 398 1.66 0.85 16.11
N ARG A 399 2.43 1.07 15.03
CA ARG A 399 3.86 1.42 15.08
C ARG A 399 4.17 2.77 15.77
N TYR A 400 3.16 3.62 15.93
CA TYR A 400 3.23 4.93 16.57
C TYR A 400 2.25 5.07 17.75
N SER A 401 1.72 3.95 18.26
CA SER A 401 0.79 3.92 19.40
C SER A 401 1.36 4.60 20.67
N GLN A 402 2.68 4.64 20.83
CA GLN A 402 3.38 5.35 21.89
C GLN A 402 3.20 6.88 21.87
N LEU A 403 2.70 7.44 20.75
CA LEU A 403 2.43 8.87 20.60
C LEU A 403 0.99 9.25 20.97
N ALA A 404 0.18 8.31 21.48
CA ALA A 404 -1.24 8.52 21.73
C ALA A 404 -1.57 9.69 22.69
N ASP A 405 -0.63 10.04 23.59
CA ASP A 405 -0.79 11.13 24.55
C ASP A 405 -0.37 12.50 23.99
N LEU A 406 0.07 12.60 22.73
CA LEU A 406 0.48 13.86 22.12
C LEU A 406 -0.59 14.97 22.18
N PRO A 407 -1.91 14.69 22.03
CA PRO A 407 -2.94 15.70 22.24
C PRO A 407 -2.91 16.34 23.63
N MET A 408 -2.45 15.63 24.68
CA MET A 408 -2.32 16.20 26.03
C MET A 408 -1.22 17.27 26.11
N LEU A 409 -0.13 17.10 25.33
CA LEU A 409 0.89 18.13 25.19
C LEU A 409 0.30 19.37 24.52
N LEU A 410 -0.43 19.18 23.42
CA LEU A 410 -1.08 20.27 22.71
C LEU A 410 -2.05 21.01 23.63
N ASP A 411 -2.92 20.30 24.36
CA ASP A 411 -3.88 20.87 25.32
C ASP A 411 -3.17 21.64 26.44
N SER A 412 -1.96 21.22 26.82
CA SER A 412 -1.15 21.93 27.82
C SER A 412 -0.58 23.22 27.27
N LEU A 413 -0.09 23.23 26.03
CA LEU A 413 0.39 24.44 25.35
C LEU A 413 -0.75 25.44 25.14
N GLU A 414 -1.93 24.97 24.72
CA GLU A 414 -3.10 25.84 24.54
C GLU A 414 -3.51 26.55 25.82
N ARG A 415 -3.53 25.81 26.94
CA ARG A 415 -3.91 26.35 28.25
C ARG A 415 -2.93 27.42 28.74
N GLN A 416 -1.70 27.44 28.23
CA GLN A 416 -0.73 28.51 28.46
C GLN A 416 -0.91 29.68 27.49
N GLY A 417 -1.87 29.62 26.57
CA GLY A 417 -2.18 30.67 25.61
C GLY A 417 -1.43 30.58 24.28
N PHE A 418 -0.62 29.53 24.07
CA PHE A 418 0.13 29.37 22.83
C PHE A 418 -0.76 28.96 21.67
N ASP A 419 -0.53 29.57 20.51
CA ASP A 419 -1.04 29.05 19.25
C ASP A 419 -0.20 27.84 18.82
N LEU A 420 -0.77 26.93 18.03
CA LEU A 420 -0.06 25.75 17.55
C LEU A 420 0.25 25.85 16.07
N VAL A 421 1.46 25.47 15.72
CA VAL A 421 1.87 25.23 14.35
C VAL A 421 2.54 23.87 14.28
N PHE A 422 1.97 22.96 13.51
CA PHE A 422 2.60 21.67 13.23
C PHE A 422 3.21 21.70 11.83
N VAL A 423 4.53 21.52 11.73
CA VAL A 423 5.26 21.44 10.46
C VAL A 423 5.42 19.97 10.10
N ASP A 424 4.87 19.63 8.93
CA ASP A 424 4.78 18.29 8.35
C ASP A 424 5.55 18.28 7.01
N PHE A 425 6.49 17.35 6.83
CA PHE A 425 7.35 17.28 5.67
C PHE A 425 6.85 16.21 4.70
N GLN A 426 6.50 16.63 3.48
CA GLN A 426 6.42 15.68 2.38
C GLN A 426 7.79 15.03 2.14
N SER A 427 8.87 15.79 2.27
CA SER A 427 10.24 15.30 2.06
C SER A 427 10.93 14.86 3.36
N ASN A 428 10.23 14.17 4.26
CA ASN A 428 10.78 13.84 5.59
C ASN A 428 11.98 12.85 5.56
N HIS A 429 12.37 12.32 4.40
CA HIS A 429 13.60 11.55 4.20
C HIS A 429 14.71 12.31 3.50
N ALA A 430 14.46 13.55 3.07
CA ALA A 430 15.49 14.43 2.53
C ALA A 430 16.55 14.79 3.57
N SER A 431 17.69 15.33 3.10
CA SER A 431 18.75 15.82 3.98
C SER A 431 18.23 16.90 4.94
N VAL A 432 18.87 16.99 6.11
CA VAL A 432 18.52 17.98 7.15
C VAL A 432 18.58 19.40 6.58
N GLU A 433 19.59 19.70 5.76
CA GLU A 433 19.78 21.00 5.11
C GLU A 433 18.64 21.31 4.15
N LYS A 434 18.23 20.33 3.33
CA LYS A 434 17.13 20.50 2.38
C LYS A 434 15.81 20.81 3.09
N ASN A 435 15.51 20.10 4.18
CA ASN A 435 14.34 20.37 5.00
C ASN A 435 14.47 21.65 5.83
N ALA A 436 15.68 22.06 6.20
CA ALA A 436 15.92 23.34 6.88
C ALA A 436 15.49 24.52 6.00
N GLU A 437 15.78 24.49 4.70
CA GLU A 437 15.32 25.51 3.74
C GLU A 437 13.80 25.66 3.72
N ALA A 438 13.08 24.53 3.73
CA ALA A 438 11.62 24.52 3.77
C ALA A 438 11.10 25.10 5.09
N LEU A 439 11.76 24.79 6.21
CA LEU A 439 11.41 25.34 7.51
C LEU A 439 11.68 26.85 7.60
N ILE A 440 12.79 27.36 7.04
CA ILE A 440 13.07 28.81 6.96
C ILE A 440 11.90 29.52 6.28
N SER A 441 11.48 29.02 5.12
CA SER A 441 10.34 29.56 4.37
C SER A 441 9.06 29.61 5.21
N LEU A 442 8.77 28.53 5.96
CA LEU A 442 7.60 28.48 6.83
C LEU A 442 7.72 29.43 8.02
N LEU A 443 8.87 29.52 8.68
CA LEU A 443 9.11 30.43 9.80
C LEU A 443 8.93 31.90 9.38
N GLU A 444 9.42 32.30 8.21
CA GLU A 444 9.20 33.64 7.67
C GLU A 444 7.70 33.93 7.44
N GLN A 445 6.95 32.96 6.91
CA GLN A 445 5.52 33.10 6.69
C GLN A 445 4.75 33.21 8.02
N ILE A 446 5.07 32.34 8.99
CA ILE A 446 4.46 32.32 10.33
C ILE A 446 4.74 33.65 11.04
N LYS A 447 6.00 34.12 11.02
CA LYS A 447 6.38 35.41 11.61
C LYS A 447 5.59 36.56 10.99
N ARG A 448 5.49 36.63 9.65
CA ARG A 448 4.71 37.68 8.97
C ARG A 448 3.25 37.68 9.38
N ILE A 449 2.63 36.50 9.50
CA ILE A 449 1.24 36.36 9.97
C ILE A 449 1.11 36.87 11.41
N CYS A 450 2.05 36.49 12.28
CA CYS A 450 2.07 36.92 13.66
C CYS A 450 2.23 38.44 13.79
N ASP A 451 3.23 39.03 13.13
CA ASP A 451 3.46 40.48 13.12
C ASP A 451 2.22 41.25 12.65
N SER A 452 1.61 40.80 11.53
CA SER A 452 0.41 41.41 10.96
C SER A 452 -0.77 41.31 11.93
N THR A 453 -0.97 40.14 12.54
CA THR A 453 -2.04 39.91 13.53
C THR A 453 -1.88 40.84 14.72
N ARG A 454 -0.66 40.93 15.27
CA ARG A 454 -0.38 41.78 16.44
C ARG A 454 -0.58 43.25 16.12
N ALA A 455 -0.11 43.71 14.95
CA ALA A 455 -0.31 45.07 14.49
C ALA A 455 -1.82 45.41 14.32
N SER A 456 -2.59 44.53 13.66
CA SER A 456 -4.04 44.71 13.50
C SER A 456 -4.80 44.69 14.82
N ALA A 457 -4.29 43.96 15.81
CA ALA A 457 -4.86 43.92 17.16
C ALA A 457 -4.37 45.06 18.08
N GLY A 458 -3.56 46.01 17.57
CA GLY A 458 -3.01 47.12 18.36
C GLY A 458 -2.06 46.67 19.48
N LEU A 459 -1.48 45.48 19.38
CA LEU A 459 -0.56 44.93 20.38
C LEU A 459 0.86 45.41 20.13
N THR A 460 1.64 45.49 21.21
CA THR A 460 3.07 45.79 21.11
C THR A 460 3.77 44.77 20.21
N PRO A 461 4.57 45.22 19.21
CA PRO A 461 5.37 44.33 18.40
C PRO A 461 6.32 43.50 19.26
N LEU A 462 6.44 42.21 18.96
CA LEU A 462 7.44 41.34 19.56
C LEU A 462 8.55 41.11 18.55
N THR A 463 9.80 41.24 19.01
CA THR A 463 10.97 40.91 18.19
C THR A 463 11.11 39.40 18.00
N ALA A 464 10.68 38.60 18.98
CA ALA A 464 10.76 37.15 18.95
C ALA A 464 9.47 36.47 19.45
N PRO A 465 8.38 36.45 18.66
CA PRO A 465 7.11 35.86 19.09
C PRO A 465 7.02 34.32 18.96
N LEU A 466 7.97 33.67 18.29
CA LEU A 466 7.88 32.24 17.97
C LEU A 466 8.62 31.39 19.00
N HIS A 467 8.08 30.23 19.31
CA HIS A 467 8.78 29.15 20.01
C HIS A 467 8.92 27.97 19.07
N VAL A 468 10.09 27.35 18.98
CA VAL A 468 10.31 26.21 18.08
C VAL A 468 10.68 24.97 18.89
N VAL A 469 9.95 23.88 18.69
CA VAL A 469 10.25 22.58 19.30
C VAL A 469 10.40 21.55 18.20
N GLY A 470 11.61 21.02 18.02
CA GLY A 470 11.85 19.99 17.03
C GLY A 470 11.88 18.59 17.66
N ALA A 471 11.11 17.67 17.10
CA ALA A 471 11.07 16.28 17.55
C ALA A 471 11.95 15.39 16.66
N SER A 472 12.74 14.51 17.25
CA SER A 472 13.64 13.60 16.52
C SER A 472 14.53 14.40 15.53
N MET A 473 14.57 14.02 14.25
CA MET A 473 15.26 14.76 13.19
C MET A 473 14.79 16.21 13.04
N GLY A 474 13.54 16.54 13.40
CA GLY A 474 13.00 17.90 13.39
C GLY A 474 13.80 18.89 14.22
N GLY A 475 14.42 18.45 15.31
CA GLY A 475 15.33 19.30 16.10
C GLY A 475 16.65 19.58 15.40
N LEU A 476 17.15 18.66 14.56
CA LEU A 476 18.31 18.94 13.70
C LEU A 476 17.93 19.96 12.62
N ILE A 477 16.79 19.76 11.98
CA ILE A 477 16.25 20.64 10.94
C ILE A 477 16.07 22.06 11.49
N ALA A 478 15.39 22.20 12.63
CA ALA A 478 15.21 23.48 13.31
C ALA A 478 16.55 24.14 13.67
N ARG A 479 17.49 23.39 14.25
CA ARG A 479 18.82 23.92 14.61
C ARG A 479 19.58 24.43 13.38
N VAL A 480 19.54 23.71 12.26
CA VAL A 480 20.19 24.12 11.01
C VAL A 480 19.50 25.35 10.41
N ALA A 481 18.17 25.36 10.35
CA ALA A 481 17.38 26.48 9.83
C ALA A 481 17.66 27.78 10.60
N LEU A 482 17.58 27.75 11.93
CA LEU A 482 17.86 28.93 12.76
C LEU A 482 19.28 29.43 12.57
N ARG A 483 20.26 28.51 12.54
CA ARG A 483 21.67 28.88 12.33
C ARG A 483 21.90 29.51 10.95
N GLN A 484 21.26 29.00 9.90
CA GLN A 484 21.35 29.58 8.57
C GLN A 484 20.75 30.98 8.52
N MET A 485 19.58 31.19 9.15
CA MET A 485 18.95 32.51 9.23
C MET A 485 19.85 33.51 9.97
N GLU A 486 20.46 33.12 11.09
CA GLU A 486 21.43 33.95 11.82
C GLU A 486 22.64 34.35 10.97
N LEU A 487 23.25 33.36 10.29
CA LEU A 487 24.42 33.59 9.43
C LEU A 487 24.12 34.47 8.22
N SER A 488 22.87 34.40 7.73
CA SER A 488 22.38 35.24 6.63
C SER A 488 21.85 36.60 7.10
N GLY A 489 21.92 36.92 8.39
CA GLY A 489 21.43 38.19 8.95
C GLY A 489 19.90 38.32 8.94
N CYS A 490 19.18 37.21 8.81
CA CYS A 490 17.72 37.18 8.77
C CYS A 490 17.15 37.08 10.19
N CYS A 491 16.21 37.96 10.54
CA CYS A 491 15.49 37.87 11.80
C CYS A 491 14.47 36.73 11.75
N HIS A 492 14.78 35.60 12.40
CA HIS A 492 13.88 34.44 12.48
C HIS A 492 12.73 34.62 13.49
N GLY A 493 12.82 35.57 14.42
CA GLY A 493 11.75 35.87 15.38
C GLY A 493 11.47 34.76 16.39
N VAL A 494 12.45 33.90 16.69
CA VAL A 494 12.30 32.78 17.64
C VAL A 494 12.90 33.17 18.99
N SER A 495 12.09 33.07 20.04
CA SER A 495 12.48 33.39 21.42
C SER A 495 13.08 32.18 22.14
N SER A 496 12.55 30.99 21.89
CA SER A 496 13.10 29.75 22.46
C SER A 496 13.11 28.61 21.45
N PHE A 497 14.15 27.79 21.56
CA PHE A 497 14.33 26.58 20.79
C PHE A 497 14.48 25.39 21.76
N GLY A 498 13.63 24.38 21.59
CA GLY A 498 13.65 23.14 22.34
C GLY A 498 13.75 21.92 21.42
N THR A 499 14.23 20.81 21.96
CA THR A 499 14.30 19.53 21.24
C THR A 499 13.70 18.39 22.04
N LEU A 500 13.04 17.47 21.34
CA LEU A 500 12.44 16.26 21.90
C LEU A 500 13.12 15.06 21.26
N SER A 501 13.93 14.34 22.05
CA SER A 501 14.65 13.13 21.62
C SER A 501 15.45 13.32 20.32
N THR A 502 16.01 14.52 20.11
CA THR A 502 16.76 14.84 18.90
C THR A 502 18.14 14.20 18.91
N PRO A 503 18.53 13.44 17.86
CA PRO A 503 19.84 12.81 17.77
C PRO A 503 20.92 13.83 17.37
N HIS A 504 21.26 14.76 18.27
CA HIS A 504 22.20 15.85 17.99
C HIS A 504 23.59 15.40 17.52
N ARG A 505 23.98 14.17 17.85
CA ARG A 505 25.25 13.53 17.50
C ARG A 505 25.05 12.28 16.61
N GLY A 506 23.88 12.18 15.96
CA GLY A 506 23.45 10.98 15.25
C GLY A 506 22.74 9.98 16.15
N ALA A 507 22.16 8.94 15.54
CA ALA A 507 21.51 7.83 16.22
C ALA A 507 22.26 6.53 15.92
N ASN A 508 22.46 5.70 16.95
CA ASN A 508 23.02 4.36 16.76
C ASN A 508 21.91 3.40 16.35
N LEU A 509 21.72 3.21 15.05
CA LEU A 509 20.82 2.18 14.53
C LEU A 509 21.60 0.86 14.42
N PRO A 510 21.05 -0.29 14.87
CA PRO A 510 21.71 -1.58 14.66
C PRO A 510 22.05 -1.80 13.18
N LEU A 511 23.20 -2.42 12.88
CA LEU A 511 23.64 -2.67 11.50
C LEU A 511 22.59 -3.45 10.69
N SER A 512 21.83 -4.33 11.33
CA SER A 512 20.71 -5.03 10.70
C SER A 512 19.60 -4.06 10.24
N ALA A 513 19.25 -3.08 11.06
CA ALA A 513 18.28 -2.04 10.70
C ALA A 513 18.83 -1.09 9.64
N GLN A 514 20.11 -0.72 9.72
CA GLN A 514 20.77 0.06 8.67
C GLN A 514 20.77 -0.68 7.33
N ASN A 515 21.08 -1.98 7.33
CA ASN A 515 21.02 -2.82 6.15
C ASN A 515 19.59 -2.99 5.64
N ALA A 516 18.60 -3.17 6.52
CA ALA A 516 17.20 -3.23 6.10
C ALA A 516 16.71 -1.91 5.49
N LEU A 517 17.13 -0.76 6.02
CA LEU A 517 16.85 0.55 5.45
C LEU A 517 17.59 0.76 4.13
N ALA A 518 18.89 0.43 4.08
CA ALA A 518 19.69 0.55 2.87
C ALA A 518 19.22 -0.40 1.78
N ASP A 519 18.85 -1.65 2.10
CA ASP A 519 18.27 -2.60 1.16
C ASP A 519 16.85 -2.15 0.78
N GLY A 520 16.04 -1.65 1.70
CA GLY A 520 14.74 -1.03 1.38
C GLY A 520 14.86 0.18 0.42
N VAL A 521 15.90 0.99 0.56
CA VAL A 521 16.18 2.18 -0.26
C VAL A 521 16.90 1.86 -1.58
N LEU A 522 17.80 0.87 -1.60
CA LEU A 522 18.66 0.54 -2.76
C LEU A 522 18.17 -0.67 -3.56
N ARG A 523 17.49 -1.59 -2.89
CA ARG A 523 17.04 -2.88 -3.42
C ARG A 523 15.67 -3.18 -2.83
N GLY A 524 14.64 -2.42 -3.20
CA GLY A 524 13.28 -2.90 -3.06
C GLY A 524 13.16 -4.23 -3.81
N ASN A 525 13.60 -5.35 -3.22
CA ASN A 525 13.59 -6.74 -3.65
C ASN A 525 14.13 -7.83 -2.72
N LEU A 526 14.09 -7.71 -1.39
CA LEU A 526 14.27 -8.87 -0.49
C LEU A 526 13.26 -8.87 0.67
N MET A 527 12.28 -9.78 0.55
CA MET A 527 11.27 -10.20 1.54
C MET A 527 10.05 -9.29 1.77
N GLY A 528 9.01 -9.52 0.95
CA GLY A 528 7.64 -9.66 1.46
C GLY A 528 6.88 -8.43 1.99
N ARG A 529 7.45 -7.23 1.97
CA ARG A 529 6.66 -5.99 1.95
C ARG A 529 6.96 -5.24 0.66
N MET A 530 6.09 -5.50 -0.31
CA MET A 530 6.05 -4.82 -1.60
C MET A 530 4.79 -3.95 -1.66
N GLU A 531 4.83 -2.74 -1.08
CA GLU A 531 4.34 -1.58 -1.82
C GLU A 531 5.45 -1.27 -2.84
N ARG A 532 5.41 -1.99 -3.95
CA ARG A 532 6.10 -1.57 -5.16
C ARG A 532 4.99 -1.35 -6.13
N HIS A 533 4.87 -0.12 -6.61
CA HIS A 533 4.76 0.27 -8.01
C HIS A 533 4.40 1.76 -8.07
N ARG A 534 5.09 2.47 -8.96
CA ARG A 534 4.81 3.82 -9.46
C ARG A 534 5.46 3.96 -10.81
#